data_AF-A0A7S3EPW9-F1
#
_entry.id   AF-A0A7S3EPW9-F1
#
_cell.length_a   1.000
_cell.length_b   1.000
_cell.length_c   1.000
_cell.angle_alpha   90.00
_cell.angle_beta   90.00
_cell.angle_gamma   90.00
#
_symmetry.space_group_name_H-M   'P 1'
#
loop_
_entity.id
_entity.type
_entity.pdbx_description
1 polymer ?
#
loop_
_entity_poly.entity_id
_entity_poly.type
_entity_poly.pdbx_seq_one_letter_code
_entity_poly.pdbx_strand_id
1 'polypeptide(L)'
;MLRSFGAAVPKGSIYAINPLLDLLLTPLFVSRLAAVPHFAVIRVGLSIAALSPLVLTLVGPSLTAVILFVLVLTVGDALYNPRTDAYAMLVAPIGREGTFAGAAAALVFLAEVPAGVVGGILLERYCPQGSDGASCDGRRLFGALAAFACISPLLLWGIPTLLREDVALDAAPSAHPHPSADSQTDELRALQESPSPPALGVRREESQ
;
A
#
# COMPACT_ATOMS: atom_id res chain seq x y z
N MET A 1 -23.54 0.55 4.01
CA MET A 1 -24.17 1.74 3.36
C MET A 1 -25.47 1.40 2.64
N LEU A 2 -25.51 0.52 1.64
CA LEU A 2 -26.76 0.13 0.98
C LEU A 2 -27.80 -0.46 1.94
N ARG A 3 -27.33 -1.25 2.92
CA ARG A 3 -28.16 -1.90 3.94
C ARG A 3 -28.66 -0.96 5.04
N SER A 4 -28.24 0.31 5.08
CA SER A 4 -28.50 1.21 6.22
C SER A 4 -28.91 2.63 5.83
N PHE A 5 -28.42 3.16 4.71
CA PHE A 5 -28.68 4.55 4.28
C PHE A 5 -29.54 4.63 3.01
N GLY A 6 -29.99 3.50 2.47
CA GLY A 6 -30.84 3.43 1.28
C GLY A 6 -30.08 3.60 -0.04
N ALA A 7 -30.82 3.51 -1.15
CA ALA A 7 -30.26 3.52 -2.52
C ALA A 7 -29.87 4.92 -3.01
N ALA A 8 -30.38 5.98 -2.38
CA ALA A 8 -30.19 7.37 -2.82
C ALA A 8 -28.86 8.01 -2.38
N VAL A 9 -28.03 7.30 -1.59
CA VAL A 9 -26.74 7.84 -1.12
C VAL A 9 -25.69 7.81 -2.24
N PRO A 10 -24.95 8.93 -2.45
CA PRO A 10 -23.90 9.01 -3.46
C PRO A 10 -22.64 8.25 -3.03
N LYS A 11 -22.72 6.92 -2.98
CA LYS A 11 -21.64 6.01 -2.53
C LYS A 11 -20.32 6.24 -3.27
N GLY A 12 -20.38 6.51 -4.57
CA GLY A 12 -19.20 6.76 -5.39
C GLY A 12 -18.44 8.01 -4.95
N SER A 13 -19.16 9.11 -4.68
CA SER A 13 -18.56 10.35 -4.21
C SER A 13 -17.92 10.19 -2.83
N ILE A 14 -18.57 9.44 -1.92
CA ILE A 14 -18.02 9.17 -0.59
C ILE A 14 -16.73 8.35 -0.69
N TYR A 15 -16.70 7.31 -1.53
CA TYR A 15 -15.51 6.49 -1.73
C TYR A 15 -14.39 7.23 -2.47
N ALA A 16 -14.72 8.17 -3.34
CA ALA A 16 -13.73 8.99 -4.06
C ALA A 16 -12.97 9.96 -3.15
N ILE A 17 -13.46 10.23 -1.93
CA ILE A 17 -12.76 11.10 -0.96
C ILE A 17 -11.39 10.52 -0.62
N ASN A 18 -11.28 9.20 -0.40
CA ASN A 18 -10.01 8.57 0.00
C ASN A 18 -8.89 8.76 -1.04
N PRO A 19 -9.03 8.27 -2.29
CA PRO A 19 -7.96 8.43 -3.28
C PRO A 19 -7.71 9.90 -3.65
N LEU A 20 -8.72 10.77 -3.59
CA LEU A 20 -8.52 12.20 -3.81
C LEU A 20 -7.63 12.82 -2.74
N LEU A 21 -7.88 12.51 -1.47
CA LEU A 21 -7.07 13.02 -0.38
C LEU A 21 -5.69 12.35 -0.35
N ASP A 22 -5.58 11.06 -0.64
CA ASP A 22 -4.28 10.39 -0.76
C ASP A 22 -3.40 11.05 -1.83
N LEU A 23 -3.99 11.39 -2.99
CA LEU A 23 -3.29 12.11 -4.06
C LEU A 23 -2.72 13.46 -3.59
N LEU A 24 -3.43 14.15 -2.69
CA LEU A 24 -3.03 15.48 -2.19
C LEU A 24 -2.09 15.40 -0.97
N LEU A 25 -2.36 14.48 -0.04
CA LEU A 25 -1.68 14.37 1.25
C LEU A 25 -0.37 13.58 1.17
N THR A 26 -0.31 12.54 0.33
CA THR A 26 0.88 11.68 0.21
C THR A 26 2.15 12.47 -0.13
N PRO A 27 2.23 13.29 -1.20
CA PRO A 27 3.45 14.05 -1.51
C PRO A 27 3.80 15.05 -0.40
N LEU A 28 2.79 15.57 0.29
CA LEU A 28 2.95 16.51 1.39
C LEU A 28 3.56 15.85 2.63
N PHE A 29 3.12 14.65 2.99
CA PHE A 29 3.69 13.90 4.10
C PHE A 29 5.07 13.33 3.77
N VAL A 30 5.25 12.81 2.56
CA VAL A 30 6.56 12.30 2.10
C VAL A 30 7.62 13.39 2.18
N SER A 31 7.34 14.60 1.66
CA SER A 31 8.29 15.72 1.71
C SER A 31 8.60 16.18 3.14
N ARG A 32 7.60 16.29 4.02
CA ARG A 32 7.80 16.75 5.40
C ARG A 32 8.47 15.73 6.30
N LEU A 33 8.22 14.44 6.07
CA LEU A 33 8.72 13.39 6.93
C LEU A 33 9.99 12.76 6.39
N ALA A 34 10.54 13.18 5.24
CA ALA A 34 11.64 12.52 4.55
C ALA A 34 12.82 12.08 5.45
N ALA A 35 13.17 12.87 6.48
CA ALA A 35 14.24 12.58 7.43
C ALA A 35 13.86 11.62 8.58
N VAL A 36 12.58 11.27 8.74
CA VAL A 36 12.07 10.35 9.76
C VAL A 36 12.24 8.90 9.27
N PRO A 37 12.69 7.97 10.15
CA PRO A 37 12.81 6.54 9.81
C PRO A 37 11.49 5.93 9.31
N HIS A 38 11.55 4.98 8.38
CA HIS A 38 10.36 4.42 7.74
C HIS A 38 9.48 3.72 8.77
N PHE A 39 10.05 2.88 9.63
CA PHE A 39 9.29 2.15 10.63
C PHE A 39 8.69 3.05 11.72
N ALA A 40 9.27 4.22 11.97
CA ALA A 40 8.65 5.18 12.88
C ALA A 40 7.36 5.76 12.29
N VAL A 41 7.38 6.17 11.02
CA VAL A 41 6.19 6.70 10.33
C VAL A 41 5.15 5.61 10.11
N ILE A 42 5.56 4.40 9.68
CA ILE A 42 4.67 3.26 9.44
C ILE A 42 3.90 2.88 10.71
N ARG A 43 4.57 2.83 11.87
CA ARG A 43 3.90 2.53 13.16
C ARG A 43 2.79 3.53 13.47
N VAL A 44 3.05 4.82 13.30
CA VAL A 44 2.08 5.87 13.57
C VAL A 44 0.93 5.82 12.57
N GLY A 45 1.23 5.73 11.27
CA GLY A 45 0.22 5.67 10.22
C GLY A 45 -0.71 4.46 10.36
N LEU A 46 -0.15 3.27 10.60
CA LEU A 46 -0.94 2.06 10.85
C LEU A 46 -1.80 2.15 12.11
N SER A 47 -1.31 2.78 13.18
CA SER A 47 -2.13 3.03 14.37
C SER A 47 -3.32 3.95 14.06
N ILE A 48 -3.11 5.03 13.30
CA ILE A 48 -4.18 5.95 12.90
C ILE A 48 -5.22 5.22 12.03
N ALA A 49 -4.76 4.49 11.02
CA ALA A 49 -5.63 3.72 10.12
C ALA A 49 -6.45 2.67 10.89
N ALA A 50 -5.82 1.92 11.80
CA ALA A 50 -6.47 0.87 12.58
C ALA A 50 -7.51 1.40 13.58
N LEU A 51 -7.31 2.62 14.10
CA LEU A 51 -8.24 3.26 15.02
C LEU A 51 -9.41 3.94 14.28
N SER A 52 -9.29 4.22 12.99
CA SER A 52 -10.32 4.91 12.22
C SER A 52 -11.73 4.28 12.33
N PRO A 53 -11.94 2.94 12.34
CA PRO A 53 -13.29 2.38 12.46
C PRO A 53 -13.95 2.62 13.83
N LEU A 54 -13.18 3.01 14.86
CA LEU A 54 -13.72 3.41 16.16
C LEU A 54 -14.60 4.65 16.05
N VAL A 55 -14.38 5.52 15.05
CA VAL A 55 -15.26 6.67 14.79
C VAL A 55 -16.71 6.22 14.62
N LEU A 56 -16.95 5.18 13.81
CA LEU A 56 -18.30 4.63 13.61
C LEU A 56 -18.82 3.89 14.84
N THR A 57 -17.93 3.31 15.64
CA THR A 57 -18.30 2.61 16.88
C THR A 57 -18.80 3.59 17.95
N LEU A 58 -18.11 4.73 18.09
CA LEU A 58 -18.39 5.75 19.09
C LEU A 58 -19.57 6.65 18.70
N VAL A 59 -19.58 7.16 17.47
CA VAL A 59 -20.60 8.10 16.97
C VAL A 59 -21.86 7.37 16.50
N GLY A 60 -21.72 6.11 16.07
CA GLY A 60 -22.79 5.34 15.44
C GLY A 60 -22.81 5.48 13.91
N PRO A 61 -23.51 4.57 13.21
CA PRO A 61 -23.56 4.54 11.76
C PRO A 61 -24.38 5.70 11.21
N SER A 62 -23.71 6.82 10.93
CA SER A 62 -24.26 8.01 10.26
C SER A 62 -23.38 8.40 9.07
N LEU A 63 -23.93 9.17 8.12
CA LEU A 63 -23.15 9.65 6.97
C LEU A 63 -21.95 10.51 7.42
N THR A 64 -22.14 11.34 8.45
CA THR A 64 -21.07 12.14 9.04
C THR A 64 -19.97 11.26 9.65
N ALA A 65 -20.35 10.20 10.38
CA ALA A 65 -19.38 9.27 10.95
C ALA A 65 -18.59 8.51 9.87
N VAL A 66 -19.23 8.16 8.75
CA VAL A 66 -18.57 7.56 7.59
C VAL A 66 -17.54 8.52 6.99
N ILE A 67 -17.90 9.79 6.79
CA ILE A 67 -16.97 10.78 6.23
C ILE A 67 -15.79 10.97 7.19
N LEU A 68 -16.04 11.15 8.48
CA LEU A 68 -14.99 11.28 9.49
C LEU A 68 -14.08 10.04 9.54
N PHE A 69 -14.65 8.84 9.45
CA PHE A 69 -13.90 7.60 9.33
C PHE A 69 -12.98 7.61 8.12
N VAL A 70 -13.49 7.96 6.94
CA VAL A 70 -12.69 8.05 5.71
C VAL A 70 -11.55 9.06 5.91
N LEU A 71 -11.82 10.24 6.44
CA LEU A 71 -10.79 11.26 6.69
C LEU A 71 -9.67 10.75 7.61
N VAL A 72 -10.02 10.08 8.71
CA VAL A 72 -9.01 9.53 9.65
C VAL A 72 -8.25 8.38 9.00
N LEU A 73 -8.94 7.50 8.26
CA LEU A 73 -8.32 6.41 7.52
C LEU A 73 -7.29 6.94 6.51
N THR A 74 -7.68 7.93 5.69
CA THR A 74 -6.79 8.56 4.70
C THR A 74 -5.52 9.12 5.34
N VAL A 75 -5.63 9.78 6.50
CA VAL A 75 -4.43 10.30 7.19
C VAL A 75 -3.49 9.16 7.58
N GLY A 76 -4.03 8.02 8.02
CA GLY A 76 -3.23 6.82 8.28
C GLY A 76 -2.58 6.27 7.01
N ASP A 77 -3.37 6.07 5.96
CA ASP A 77 -2.96 5.54 4.65
C ASP A 77 -1.83 6.39 4.04
N ALA A 78 -2.02 7.71 3.97
CA ALA A 78 -1.05 8.65 3.41
C ALA A 78 0.28 8.71 4.20
N LEU A 79 0.30 8.22 5.45
CA LEU A 79 1.53 8.10 6.24
C LEU A 79 2.23 6.75 6.02
N TYR A 80 1.49 5.63 6.11
CA TYR A 80 2.12 4.32 6.11
C TYR A 80 2.34 3.74 4.70
N ASN A 81 1.39 3.88 3.77
CA ASN A 81 1.47 3.31 2.42
C ASN A 81 2.76 3.71 1.67
N PRO A 82 3.03 5.01 1.45
CA PRO A 82 4.22 5.43 0.69
C PRO A 82 5.54 4.98 1.35
N ARG A 83 5.55 4.81 2.68
CA ARG A 83 6.73 4.37 3.42
C ARG A 83 6.96 2.89 3.33
N THR A 84 5.90 2.09 3.36
CA THR A 84 5.98 0.66 3.12
C THR A 84 6.50 0.38 1.71
N ASP A 85 5.98 1.11 0.70
CA ASP A 85 6.41 0.96 -0.69
C ASP A 85 7.86 1.39 -0.89
N ALA A 86 8.25 2.54 -0.34
CA ALA A 86 9.64 2.99 -0.37
C ALA A 86 10.59 1.99 0.31
N TYR A 87 10.18 1.46 1.46
CA TYR A 87 10.96 0.44 2.18
C TYR A 87 11.11 -0.85 1.36
N ALA A 88 10.05 -1.30 0.69
CA ALA A 88 10.11 -2.47 -0.19
C ALA A 88 11.13 -2.30 -1.32
N MET A 89 11.28 -1.07 -1.85
CA MET A 89 12.30 -0.75 -2.86
C MET A 89 13.71 -0.70 -2.25
N LEU A 90 13.85 -0.14 -1.05
CA LEU A 90 15.16 -0.04 -0.38
C LEU A 90 15.78 -1.41 -0.06
N VAL A 91 14.95 -2.42 0.21
CA VAL A 91 15.41 -3.79 0.49
C VAL A 91 15.70 -4.58 -0.80
N ALA A 92 15.23 -4.09 -1.95
CA ALA A 92 15.41 -4.79 -3.21
C ALA A 92 16.88 -4.79 -3.68
N PRO A 93 17.37 -5.90 -4.26
CA PRO A 93 18.66 -5.92 -4.95
C PRO A 93 18.65 -4.95 -6.13
N ILE A 94 19.80 -4.30 -6.36
CA ILE A 94 20.00 -3.37 -7.48
C ILE A 94 19.61 -4.06 -8.80
N GLY A 95 18.78 -3.39 -9.60
CA GLY A 95 18.28 -3.91 -10.88
C GLY A 95 17.11 -4.90 -10.77
N ARG A 96 16.62 -5.21 -9.56
CA ARG A 96 15.45 -6.07 -9.32
C ARG A 96 14.31 -5.38 -8.56
N GLU A 97 14.38 -4.07 -8.42
CA GLU A 97 13.38 -3.22 -7.75
C GLU A 97 11.96 -3.50 -8.27
N GLY A 98 11.77 -3.54 -9.59
CA GLY A 98 10.46 -3.83 -10.18
C GLY A 98 9.92 -5.23 -9.85
N THR A 99 10.78 -6.25 -9.75
CA THR A 99 10.35 -7.60 -9.33
C THR A 99 9.97 -7.62 -7.85
N PHE A 100 10.73 -6.92 -7.00
CA PHE A 100 10.40 -6.78 -5.58
C PHE A 100 9.12 -5.97 -5.37
N ALA A 101 8.91 -4.90 -6.13
CA ALA A 101 7.69 -4.10 -6.14
C ALA A 101 6.48 -4.96 -6.49
N GLY A 102 6.58 -5.72 -7.59
CA GLY A 102 5.52 -6.62 -8.03
C GLY A 102 5.21 -7.71 -6.99
N ALA A 103 6.25 -8.28 -6.37
CA ALA A 103 6.08 -9.27 -5.30
C ALA A 103 5.41 -8.67 -4.05
N ALA A 104 5.82 -7.47 -3.63
CA ALA A 104 5.21 -6.76 -2.51
C ALA A 104 3.73 -6.46 -2.79
N ALA A 105 3.40 -5.94 -3.98
CA ALA A 105 2.02 -5.70 -4.38
C ALA A 105 1.19 -6.99 -4.40
N ALA A 106 1.73 -8.09 -4.93
CA ALA A 106 1.05 -9.38 -4.94
C ALA A 106 0.75 -9.90 -3.53
N LEU A 107 1.67 -9.70 -2.58
CA LEU A 107 1.45 -10.06 -1.18
C LEU A 107 0.37 -9.20 -0.52
N VAL A 108 0.34 -7.90 -0.82
CA VAL A 108 -0.73 -7.01 -0.34
C VAL A 108 -2.08 -7.46 -0.87
N PHE A 109 -2.21 -7.72 -2.18
CA PHE A 109 -3.45 -8.26 -2.76
C PHE A 109 -3.86 -9.59 -2.13
N LEU A 110 -2.91 -10.48 -1.86
CA LEU A 110 -3.21 -11.74 -1.20
C LEU A 110 -3.71 -11.54 0.24
N ALA A 111 -3.21 -10.53 0.94
CA ALA A 111 -3.66 -10.16 2.29
C ALA A 111 -5.07 -9.52 2.29
N GLU A 112 -5.53 -8.93 1.20
CA GLU A 112 -6.89 -8.37 1.08
C GLU A 112 -7.97 -9.46 1.05
N VAL A 113 -7.66 -10.65 0.53
CA VAL A 113 -8.61 -11.77 0.46
C VAL A 113 -9.17 -12.16 1.83
N PRO A 114 -8.34 -12.50 2.85
CA PRO A 114 -8.86 -12.81 4.18
C PRO A 114 -9.54 -11.60 4.83
N ALA A 115 -9.08 -10.36 4.58
CA ALA A 115 -9.75 -9.16 5.06
C ALA A 115 -11.18 -9.04 4.50
N GLY A 116 -11.37 -9.33 3.20
CA GLY A 116 -12.67 -9.39 2.55
C GLY A 116 -13.57 -10.48 3.14
N VAL A 117 -13.04 -11.68 3.39
CA VAL A 117 -13.78 -12.78 4.02
C VAL A 117 -14.24 -12.41 5.43
N VAL A 118 -13.34 -11.88 6.27
CA VAL A 118 -13.68 -11.40 7.62
C VAL A 118 -14.73 -10.30 7.56
N GLY A 119 -14.58 -9.33 6.66
CA GLY A 119 -15.56 -8.28 6.43
C GLY A 119 -16.93 -8.82 6.04
N GLY A 120 -16.98 -9.81 5.15
CA GLY A 120 -18.21 -10.50 4.74
C GLY A 120 -18.92 -11.20 5.90
N ILE A 121 -18.19 -12.02 6.65
CA ILE A 121 -18.72 -12.75 7.83
C ILE A 121 -19.29 -11.78 8.86
N LEU A 122 -18.56 -10.70 9.15
CA LEU A 122 -19.03 -9.68 10.11
C LEU A 122 -20.28 -8.97 9.58
N LEU A 123 -20.34 -8.68 8.28
CA LEU A 123 -21.48 -8.01 7.68
C LEU A 123 -22.73 -8.90 7.68
N GLU A 124 -22.61 -10.20 7.45
CA GLU A 124 -23.71 -11.16 7.57
C GLU A 124 -24.22 -11.28 9.01
N ARG A 125 -23.29 -11.28 9.99
CA ARG A 125 -23.61 -11.42 11.41
C ARG A 125 -24.27 -10.18 12.01
N TYR A 126 -23.78 -8.99 11.66
CA TYR A 126 -24.20 -7.74 12.30
C TYR A 126 -25.17 -6.91 11.43
N CYS A 127 -25.23 -7.14 10.12
CA CYS A 127 -26.10 -6.42 9.18
C CYS A 127 -26.65 -7.36 8.07
N PRO A 128 -27.51 -8.33 8.42
CA PRO A 128 -28.06 -9.30 7.48
C PRO A 128 -28.92 -8.62 6.38
N GLN A 129 -28.96 -9.24 5.19
CA GLN A 129 -29.82 -8.77 4.09
C GLN A 129 -31.27 -9.21 4.34
N GLY A 130 -32.24 -8.29 4.17
CA GLY A 130 -33.67 -8.62 4.15
C GLY A 130 -34.48 -8.29 5.40
N SER A 131 -33.88 -7.78 6.48
CA SER A 131 -34.66 -7.10 7.52
C SER A 131 -34.99 -5.68 7.05
N ASP A 132 -36.25 -5.25 7.15
CA ASP A 132 -36.75 -3.90 6.80
C ASP A 132 -36.06 -2.78 7.62
N GLY A 133 -34.77 -2.53 7.36
CA GLY A 133 -33.94 -1.52 8.04
C GLY A 133 -33.71 -1.71 9.55
N ALA A 134 -34.35 -2.68 10.20
CA ALA A 134 -34.52 -2.67 11.65
C ALA A 134 -33.37 -3.28 12.49
N SER A 135 -32.40 -4.01 11.93
CA SER A 135 -31.41 -4.74 12.76
C SER A 135 -29.95 -4.71 12.26
N CYS A 136 -29.49 -3.63 11.62
CA CYS A 136 -28.06 -3.47 11.33
C CYS A 136 -27.35 -2.79 12.52
N ASP A 137 -26.62 -3.57 13.33
CA ASP A 137 -25.80 -3.05 14.42
C ASP A 137 -24.41 -2.66 13.90
N GLY A 138 -24.36 -1.49 13.25
CA GLY A 138 -23.13 -0.94 12.72
C GLY A 138 -22.06 -0.71 13.80
N ARG A 139 -22.45 -0.42 15.05
CA ARG A 139 -21.49 -0.15 16.13
C ARG A 139 -20.68 -1.40 16.47
N ARG A 140 -21.36 -2.55 16.63
CA ARG A 140 -20.67 -3.81 16.90
C ARG A 140 -19.86 -4.30 15.69
N LEU A 141 -20.36 -4.09 14.48
CA LEU A 141 -19.63 -4.39 13.24
C LEU A 141 -18.29 -3.66 13.18
N PHE A 142 -18.31 -2.33 13.27
CA PHE A 142 -17.09 -1.52 13.18
C PHE A 142 -16.21 -1.65 14.42
N GLY A 143 -16.78 -1.96 15.58
CA GLY A 143 -16.00 -2.29 16.79
C GLY A 143 -15.20 -3.58 16.65
N ALA A 144 -15.80 -4.62 16.06
CA ALA A 144 -15.09 -5.86 15.75
C ALA A 144 -13.99 -5.66 14.69
N LEU A 145 -14.27 -4.85 13.66
CA LEU A 145 -13.27 -4.47 12.66
C LEU A 145 -12.11 -3.68 13.27
N ALA A 146 -12.39 -2.70 14.15
CA ALA A 146 -11.35 -1.94 14.85
C ALA A 146 -10.50 -2.85 15.73
N ALA A 147 -11.11 -3.78 16.46
CA ALA A 147 -10.37 -4.74 17.29
C ALA A 147 -9.44 -5.62 16.45
N PHE A 148 -9.92 -6.13 15.31
CA PHE A 148 -9.10 -6.88 14.37
C PHE A 148 -7.97 -6.02 13.77
N ALA A 149 -8.27 -4.81 13.33
CA ALA A 149 -7.30 -3.89 12.74
C ALA A 149 -6.21 -3.46 13.74
N CYS A 150 -6.54 -3.37 15.03
CA CYS A 150 -5.59 -3.01 16.09
C CYS A 150 -4.54 -4.09 16.38
N ILE A 151 -4.76 -5.35 15.97
CA ILE A 151 -3.80 -6.44 16.22
C ILE A 151 -2.43 -6.09 15.62
N SER A 152 -2.39 -5.61 14.39
CA SER A 152 -1.15 -5.25 13.68
C SER A 152 -0.35 -4.14 14.38
N PRO A 153 -0.88 -2.92 14.62
CA PRO A 153 -0.13 -1.89 15.31
C PRO A 153 0.20 -2.27 16.76
N LEU A 154 -0.68 -2.99 17.48
CA LEU A 154 -0.36 -3.46 18.83
C LEU A 154 0.87 -4.39 18.83
N LEU A 155 1.00 -5.26 17.82
CA LEU A 155 2.19 -6.09 17.65
C LEU A 155 3.44 -5.23 17.35
N LEU A 156 3.32 -4.23 16.48
CA LEU A 156 4.42 -3.32 16.15
C LEU A 156 4.92 -2.50 17.34
N TRP A 157 4.00 -2.07 18.21
CA TRP A 157 4.34 -1.33 19.43
C TRP A 157 4.82 -2.25 20.56
N GLY A 158 4.24 -3.45 20.67
CA GLY A 158 4.58 -4.44 21.71
C GLY A 158 5.89 -5.17 21.47
N ILE A 159 6.30 -5.33 20.21
CA ILE A 159 7.56 -6.00 19.82
C ILE A 159 8.36 -5.07 18.90
N PRO A 160 8.90 -3.95 19.42
CA PRO A 160 9.62 -2.97 18.60
C PRO A 160 10.92 -3.53 17.99
N THR A 161 11.39 -4.67 18.47
CA THR A 161 12.56 -5.38 17.96
C THR A 161 12.29 -6.19 16.69
N LEU A 162 11.02 -6.47 16.36
CA LEU A 162 10.67 -7.28 15.18
C LEU A 162 10.92 -6.54 13.86
N LEU A 163 10.81 -5.21 13.89
CA LEU A 163 10.91 -4.32 12.71
C LEU A 163 11.77 -3.11 13.05
N ARG A 164 13.03 -3.38 13.38
CA ARG A 164 14.04 -2.35 13.54
C ARG A 164 14.69 -2.09 12.19
N GLU A 165 14.77 -0.82 11.80
CA GLU A 165 15.79 -0.38 10.85
C GLU A 165 17.11 -0.49 11.63
N ASP A 166 17.72 -1.68 11.63
CA ASP A 166 19.13 -1.74 11.94
C ASP A 166 19.83 -0.85 10.91
N VAL A 167 20.79 -0.08 11.40
CA VAL A 167 21.58 0.93 10.70
C VAL A 167 22.50 0.25 9.65
N ALA A 168 22.00 -0.74 8.93
CA ALA A 168 22.71 -1.59 7.98
C ALA A 168 22.68 -1.04 6.54
N LEU A 169 22.18 0.18 6.34
CA LEU A 169 22.50 0.99 5.16
C LEU A 169 23.81 1.79 5.34
N ASP A 170 24.41 1.85 6.54
CA ASP A 170 25.75 2.42 6.75
C ASP A 170 26.88 1.54 6.15
N ALA A 171 26.52 0.40 5.55
CA ALA A 171 27.43 -0.52 4.87
C ALA A 171 27.05 -0.78 3.40
N ALA A 172 26.34 0.13 2.73
CA ALA A 172 26.43 0.18 1.28
C ALA A 172 27.84 0.65 0.93
N PRO A 173 28.70 -0.17 0.29
CA PRO A 173 29.97 0.31 -0.23
C PRO A 173 29.68 1.51 -1.12
N SER A 174 30.41 2.59 -0.88
CA SER A 174 30.53 3.80 -1.68
C SER A 174 29.84 3.71 -3.03
N ALA A 175 28.94 4.67 -3.28
CA ALA A 175 28.59 5.14 -4.60
C ALA A 175 29.54 4.59 -5.67
N HIS A 176 29.07 3.65 -6.49
CA HIS A 176 29.71 3.51 -7.79
C HIS A 176 29.71 4.93 -8.36
N PRO A 177 30.87 5.51 -8.70
CA PRO A 177 30.89 6.80 -9.34
C PRO A 177 29.92 6.69 -10.50
N HIS A 178 28.94 7.58 -10.58
CA HIS A 178 28.22 7.75 -11.83
C HIS A 178 29.32 7.83 -12.89
N PRO A 179 29.36 6.92 -13.88
CA PRO A 179 30.38 6.98 -14.91
C PRO A 179 30.32 8.40 -15.47
N SER A 180 31.44 9.13 -15.35
CA SER A 180 31.55 10.45 -15.95
C SER A 180 31.15 10.33 -17.41
N ALA A 181 30.53 11.37 -17.98
CA ALA A 181 29.99 11.35 -19.34
C ALA A 181 30.97 10.77 -20.39
N ASP A 182 32.28 10.90 -20.16
CA ASP A 182 33.34 10.30 -20.95
C ASP A 182 33.29 8.75 -21.01
N SER A 183 33.03 8.05 -19.91
CA SER A 183 33.03 6.57 -19.90
C SER A 183 31.81 5.97 -20.60
N GLN A 184 30.67 6.68 -20.59
CA GLN A 184 29.49 6.27 -21.37
C GLN A 184 29.71 6.48 -22.87
N THR A 185 30.46 7.53 -23.23
CA THR A 185 30.80 7.85 -24.62
C THR A 185 31.77 6.83 -25.20
N ASP A 186 32.71 6.34 -24.39
CA ASP A 186 33.65 5.28 -24.79
C ASP A 186 32.98 3.90 -24.91
N GLU A 187 32.05 3.55 -24.02
CA GLU A 187 31.25 2.31 -24.18
C GLU A 187 30.37 2.35 -25.44
N LEU A 188 29.73 3.49 -25.72
CA LEU A 188 28.93 3.67 -26.94
C LEU A 188 29.78 3.61 -28.22
N ARG A 189 31.00 4.15 -28.19
CA ARG A 189 31.97 3.99 -29.30
C ARG A 189 32.41 2.55 -29.47
N ALA A 190 32.74 1.84 -28.40
CA ALA A 190 33.16 0.44 -28.45
C ALA A 190 32.06 -0.47 -29.02
N LEU A 191 30.78 -0.17 -28.75
CA LEU A 191 29.64 -0.89 -29.33
C LEU A 191 29.40 -0.55 -30.81
N GLN A 192 29.76 0.65 -31.25
CA GLN A 192 29.66 1.07 -32.66
C GLN A 192 30.82 0.55 -33.53
N GLU A 193 31.99 0.27 -32.93
CA GLU A 193 33.16 -0.28 -33.63
C GLU A 193 33.17 -1.82 -33.70
N SER A 194 32.20 -2.49 -33.08
CA SER A 194 32.05 -3.94 -33.18
C SER A 194 31.56 -4.34 -34.59
N PRO A 195 32.29 -5.19 -35.35
CA PRO A 195 31.88 -5.58 -36.69
C PRO A 195 30.59 -6.42 -36.64
N SER A 196 29.62 -6.04 -37.48
CA SER A 196 28.32 -6.70 -37.60
C SER A 196 28.46 -8.23 -37.74
N PRO A 197 27.63 -9.03 -37.03
CA PRO A 197 27.69 -10.48 -37.15
C PRO A 197 27.32 -10.91 -38.59
N PRO A 198 27.96 -11.96 -39.14
CA PRO A 198 27.70 -12.41 -40.49
C PRO A 198 26.24 -12.86 -40.64
N ALA A 199 25.59 -12.41 -41.72
CA ALA A 199 24.21 -12.76 -42.05
C ALA A 199 24.05 -14.28 -42.14
N LEU A 200 23.14 -14.84 -41.33
CA LEU A 200 22.74 -16.24 -41.43
C LEU A 200 22.11 -16.49 -42.82
N GLY A 201 22.86 -17.14 -43.70
CA GLY A 201 22.39 -17.59 -45.00
C GLY A 201 21.33 -18.68 -44.84
N VAL A 202 20.09 -18.36 -45.24
CA VAL A 202 18.99 -19.32 -45.36
C VAL A 202 19.34 -20.33 -46.46
N ARG A 203 19.71 -21.55 -46.07
CA ARG A 203 19.95 -22.65 -47.00
C ARG A 203 18.59 -23.24 -47.41
N ARG A 204 18.16 -22.98 -48.65
CA ARG A 204 17.03 -23.66 -49.30
C ARG A 204 17.36 -25.15 -49.43
N GLU A 205 16.55 -26.01 -48.84
CA GLU A 205 16.52 -27.43 -49.18
C GLU A 205 15.70 -27.60 -50.46
N GLU A 206 16.36 -28.01 -51.55
CA GLU A 206 15.70 -28.47 -52.77
C GLU A 206 15.42 -29.97 -52.65
N SER A 207 14.15 -30.30 -52.89
CA SER A 207 13.56 -31.63 -52.96
C SER A 207 14.15 -32.48 -54.10
N GLN A 208 14.54 -33.71 -53.78
CA GLN A 208 14.47 -34.87 -54.68
C GLN A 208 13.94 -36.07 -53.91
#